data_AF-A0A318KLH8-F1
#
_entry.id   AF-A0A318KLH8-F1
#
_cell.length_a   1.000
_cell.length_b   1.000
_cell.length_c   1.000
_cell.angle_alpha   90.00
_cell.angle_beta   90.00
_cell.angle_gamma   90.00
#
_symmetry.space_group_name_H-M   'P 1'
#
loop_
_entity.id
_entity.type
_entity.pdbx_description
1 polymer ?
#
loop_
_entity_poly.entity_id
_entity_poly.type
_entity_poly.pdbx_seq_one_letter_code
_entity_poly.pdbx_strand_id
1 'polypeptide(L)'
;MAFVGSGLVVVEELDATFWRVVEPLVYQGDTQEFVIPAGFRTDFASVPRALVWLVPRYGAYTRAAILHDYLGTTHVVSIADADGIFRRCLRELGVSAPRRWMMWTAVRAASRLRGASLAAVVGWVLIAVPSIAFLAVPVIVVQVFLVLFWLVELVCWGIARVFSRTATPPPEPQMKTA
;
A
#
# COMPACT_ATOMS: atom_id res chain seq x y z
N MET A 1 -4.98 -13.28 19.28
CA MET A 1 -5.18 -12.31 18.19
C MET A 1 -5.17 -10.93 18.82
N ALA A 2 -4.48 -9.95 18.22
CA ALA A 2 -4.30 -8.61 18.82
C ALA A 2 -5.41 -7.61 18.46
N PHE A 3 -6.10 -7.79 17.31
CA PHE A 3 -7.27 -6.97 16.99
C PHE A 3 -8.50 -7.53 17.70
N VAL A 4 -9.16 -6.69 18.50
CA VAL A 4 -10.33 -7.05 19.29
C VAL A 4 -11.60 -6.87 18.44
N GLY A 5 -12.52 -7.83 18.47
CA GLY A 5 -13.80 -7.79 17.76
C GLY A 5 -14.04 -8.95 16.79
N SER A 6 -15.03 -8.81 15.91
CA SER A 6 -15.50 -9.84 14.96
C SER A 6 -14.48 -10.27 13.91
N GLY A 7 -13.31 -9.62 13.86
CA GLY A 7 -12.33 -9.84 12.80
C GLY A 7 -12.80 -9.32 11.44
N LEU A 8 -13.85 -8.51 11.39
CA LEU A 8 -14.28 -7.77 10.21
C LEU A 8 -13.90 -6.30 10.33
N VAL A 9 -13.69 -5.65 9.19
CA VAL A 9 -13.50 -4.19 9.12
C VAL A 9 -14.60 -3.67 8.22
N VAL A 10 -15.46 -2.81 8.76
CA VAL A 10 -16.49 -2.14 7.99
C VAL A 10 -15.97 -0.76 7.61
N VAL A 11 -15.88 -0.53 6.30
CA VAL A 11 -15.45 0.75 5.71
C VAL A 11 -16.49 1.23 4.72
N GLU A 12 -16.63 2.54 4.64
CA GLU A 12 -17.47 3.23 3.66
C GLU A 12 -16.54 3.95 2.67
N GLU A 13 -16.82 3.81 1.38
CA GLU A 13 -16.07 4.49 0.33
C GLU A 13 -16.43 5.98 0.32
N LEU A 14 -15.44 6.86 0.43
CA LEU A 14 -15.63 8.30 0.28
C LEU A 14 -15.36 8.75 -1.15
N ASP A 15 -14.29 8.23 -1.75
CA ASP A 15 -13.85 8.50 -3.13
C ASP A 15 -12.97 7.33 -3.64
N ALA A 16 -12.41 7.45 -4.86
CA ALA A 16 -11.59 6.40 -5.49
C ALA A 16 -10.29 6.03 -4.73
N THR A 17 -9.90 6.86 -3.76
CA THR A 17 -8.63 6.76 -3.03
C THR A 17 -8.82 6.63 -1.53
N PHE A 18 -9.93 7.09 -0.96
CA PHE A 18 -10.15 7.17 0.47
C PHE A 18 -11.40 6.45 0.94
N TRP A 19 -11.24 5.83 2.10
CA TRP A 19 -12.29 5.14 2.83
C TRP A 19 -12.44 5.73 4.23
N ARG A 20 -13.63 5.59 4.79
CA ARG A 20 -13.98 5.96 6.16
C ARG A 20 -14.22 4.70 6.96
N VAL A 21 -13.57 4.57 8.11
CA VAL A 21 -13.82 3.47 9.05
C VAL A 21 -15.18 3.70 9.70
N VAL A 22 -16.09 2.72 9.62
CA VAL A 22 -17.47 2.85 10.12
C VAL A 22 -17.56 2.48 11.61
N GLU A 23 -16.81 1.47 12.03
CA GLU A 23 -16.80 0.97 13.40
C GLU A 23 -15.43 1.18 14.06
N PRO A 24 -15.35 1.48 15.37
CA PRO A 24 -14.07 1.62 16.03
C PRO A 24 -13.22 0.35 15.88
N LEU A 25 -11.99 0.51 15.40
CA LEU A 25 -11.02 -0.59 15.30
C LEU A 25 -10.10 -0.54 16.51
N VAL A 26 -10.05 -1.61 17.28
CA VAL A 26 -9.19 -1.70 18.47
C VAL A 26 -8.04 -2.67 18.22
N TYR A 27 -6.82 -2.17 18.36
CA TYR A 27 -5.61 -2.98 18.40
C TYR A 27 -5.09 -3.06 19.83
N GLN A 28 -4.95 -4.28 20.34
CA GLN A 28 -4.42 -4.60 21.65
C GLN A 28 -3.12 -5.37 21.48
N GLY A 29 -2.00 -4.65 21.59
CA GLY A 29 -0.67 -5.25 21.68
C GLY A 29 -0.35 -5.69 23.11
N ASP A 30 0.81 -6.31 23.31
CA ASP A 30 1.22 -6.85 24.61
C ASP A 30 1.29 -5.79 25.74
N THR A 31 1.60 -4.54 25.38
CA THR A 31 1.80 -3.43 26.32
C THR A 31 1.08 -2.14 25.92
N GLN A 32 0.38 -2.14 24.79
CA GLN A 32 -0.16 -0.94 24.15
C GLN A 32 -1.54 -1.22 23.62
N GLU A 33 -2.47 -0.30 23.83
CA GLU A 33 -3.80 -0.32 23.23
C GLU A 33 -3.98 0.91 22.35
N PHE A 34 -4.45 0.70 21.12
CA PHE A 34 -4.77 1.76 20.19
C PHE A 34 -6.22 1.59 19.72
N VAL A 35 -7.02 2.63 19.96
CA VAL A 35 -8.40 2.71 19.51
C VAL A 35 -8.46 3.68 18.34
N ILE A 36 -8.76 3.16 17.15
CA ILE A 36 -9.04 3.96 15.97
C ILE A 36 -10.53 4.32 16.01
N PRO A 37 -10.91 5.61 16.08
CA PRO A 37 -12.30 6.01 16.17
C PRO A 37 -13.05 5.74 14.86
N ALA A 38 -14.35 5.49 14.99
CA ALA A 38 -15.26 5.56 13.86
C ALA A 38 -15.18 6.96 13.21
N GLY A 39 -15.26 7.01 11.89
CA GLY A 39 -15.09 8.23 11.09
C GLY A 39 -13.66 8.50 10.64
N PHE A 40 -12.66 7.71 11.05
CA PHE A 40 -11.28 7.89 10.60
C PHE A 40 -11.14 7.67 9.08
N ARG A 41 -10.43 8.59 8.41
CA ARG A 41 -10.17 8.53 6.96
C ARG A 41 -8.83 7.84 6.69
N THR A 42 -8.82 6.86 5.80
CA THR A 42 -7.67 6.00 5.46
C THR A 42 -7.62 5.77 3.95
N ASP A 43 -6.42 5.73 3.36
CA ASP A 43 -6.17 5.32 1.97
C ASP A 43 -5.62 3.89 1.87
N PHE A 44 -5.59 3.18 3.02
CA PHE A 44 -5.01 1.86 3.21
C PHE A 44 -3.54 1.79 2.82
N ALA A 45 -3.25 1.16 1.69
CA ALA A 45 -1.91 1.04 1.15
C ALA A 45 -1.88 1.77 -0.18
N SER A 46 -1.15 2.88 -0.20
CA SER A 46 -0.73 3.58 -1.41
C SER A 46 0.29 2.73 -2.18
N VAL A 47 -0.19 1.72 -2.92
CA VAL A 47 0.66 0.79 -3.69
C VAL A 47 0.71 1.21 -5.16
N PRO A 48 1.92 1.37 -5.75
CA PRO A 48 2.05 1.61 -7.18
C PRO A 48 1.37 0.53 -8.02
N ARG A 49 0.74 0.91 -9.13
CA ARG A 49 -0.04 -0.01 -9.98
C ARG A 49 0.76 -1.25 -10.43
N ALA A 50 2.03 -1.05 -10.77
CA ALA A 50 2.95 -2.13 -11.15
C ALA A 50 3.26 -3.13 -10.03
N LEU A 51 2.88 -2.85 -8.78
CA LEU A 51 3.07 -3.71 -7.61
C LEU A 51 1.76 -4.27 -7.05
N VAL A 52 0.60 -3.88 -7.60
CA VAL A 52 -0.73 -4.36 -7.13
C VAL A 52 -0.87 -5.87 -7.27
N TRP A 53 -0.22 -6.50 -8.24
CA TRP A 53 -0.20 -7.96 -8.41
C TRP A 53 0.49 -8.68 -7.24
N LEU A 54 1.40 -8.00 -6.53
CA LEU A 54 2.16 -8.57 -5.41
C LEU A 54 1.55 -8.21 -4.05
N VAL A 55 1.16 -6.94 -3.91
CA VAL A 55 0.54 -6.37 -2.71
C VAL A 55 -0.70 -5.60 -3.16
N PRO A 56 -1.89 -6.21 -3.10
CA PRO A 56 -3.14 -5.52 -3.40
C PRO A 56 -3.36 -4.26 -2.53
N ARG A 57 -4.32 -3.40 -2.85
CA ARG A 57 -4.61 -2.22 -1.99
C ARG A 57 -5.23 -2.60 -0.64
N TYR A 58 -5.94 -3.74 -0.60
CA TYR A 58 -6.61 -4.27 0.59
C TYR A 58 -6.44 -5.79 0.68
N GLY A 59 -6.63 -6.35 1.88
CA GLY A 59 -6.55 -7.79 2.12
C GLY A 59 -6.34 -8.10 3.59
N ALA A 60 -5.61 -9.19 3.87
CA ALA A 60 -5.35 -9.65 5.24
C ALA A 60 -4.67 -8.59 6.13
N TYR A 61 -3.97 -7.62 5.54
CA TYR A 61 -3.27 -6.52 6.23
C TYR A 61 -4.05 -5.21 6.32
N THR A 62 -5.29 -5.13 5.81
CA THR A 62 -6.07 -3.87 5.82
C THR A 62 -6.15 -3.26 7.22
N ARG A 63 -6.40 -4.07 8.26
CA ARG A 63 -6.38 -3.61 9.66
C ARG A 63 -5.06 -2.99 10.09
N ALA A 64 -3.94 -3.59 9.68
CA ALA A 64 -2.62 -3.07 9.97
C ALA A 64 -2.37 -1.74 9.25
N ALA A 65 -2.86 -1.59 8.02
CA ALA A 65 -2.75 -0.36 7.26
C ALA A 65 -3.54 0.78 7.92
N ILE A 66 -4.80 0.54 8.30
CA ILE A 66 -5.63 1.52 9.03
C ILE A 66 -4.95 1.98 10.32
N LEU A 67 -4.41 1.04 11.10
CA LEU A 67 -3.67 1.37 12.31
C LEU A 67 -2.42 2.21 11.99
N HIS A 68 -1.67 1.86 10.94
CA HIS A 68 -0.47 2.62 10.55
C HIS A 68 -0.81 4.06 10.12
N ASP A 69 -1.87 4.25 9.32
CA ASP A 69 -2.36 5.57 8.90
C ASP A 69 -2.78 6.41 10.11
N TYR A 70 -3.48 5.78 11.07
CA TYR A 70 -3.91 6.45 12.30
C TYR A 70 -2.72 6.89 13.15
N LEU A 71 -1.75 6.01 13.38
CA LEU A 71 -0.53 6.31 14.14
C LEU A 71 0.32 7.38 13.43
N GLY A 72 0.38 7.32 12.10
CA GLY A 72 1.08 8.29 11.27
C GLY A 72 0.44 9.68 11.31
N THR A 73 -0.88 9.76 11.36
CA THR A 73 -1.64 11.03 11.39
C THR A 73 -1.67 11.65 12.78
N THR A 74 -1.86 10.84 13.82
CA THR A 74 -2.01 11.34 15.20
C THR A 74 -0.68 11.58 15.90
N HIS A 75 0.42 11.01 15.40
CA HIS A 75 1.76 11.12 15.99
C HIS A 75 1.82 10.70 17.48
N VAL A 76 0.90 9.84 17.94
CA VAL A 76 0.89 9.29 19.31
C VAL A 76 2.13 8.44 19.60
N VAL A 77 2.76 7.92 18.56
CA VAL A 77 4.04 7.21 18.61
C VAL A 77 4.98 7.81 17.58
N SER A 78 6.29 7.52 17.72
CA SER A 78 7.24 7.90 16.69
C SER A 78 6.93 7.18 15.38
N ILE A 79 7.27 7.79 14.24
CA ILE A 79 7.08 7.16 12.92
C ILE A 79 7.83 5.81 12.86
N ALA A 80 9.00 5.73 13.50
CA ALA A 80 9.77 4.51 13.58
C ALA A 80 9.06 3.39 14.36
N ASP A 81 8.33 3.75 15.41
CA ASP A 81 7.52 2.81 16.19
C ASP A 81 6.25 2.43 15.44
N ALA A 82 5.59 3.36 14.75
CA ALA A 82 4.45 3.07 13.87
C ALA A 82 4.82 2.03 12.81
N ASP A 83 5.94 2.22 12.12
CA ASP A 83 6.49 1.24 11.15
C ASP A 83 6.79 -0.12 11.80
N GLY A 84 7.27 -0.12 13.05
CA GLY A 84 7.54 -1.34 13.82
C GLY A 84 6.27 -2.08 14.23
N ILE A 85 5.27 -1.35 14.73
CA ILE A 85 3.93 -1.84 15.08
C ILE A 85 3.26 -2.43 13.84
N PHE A 86 3.36 -1.74 12.69
CA PHE A 86 2.86 -2.25 11.42
C PHE A 86 3.46 -3.61 11.08
N ARG A 87 4.79 -3.76 11.15
CA ARG A 87 5.46 -5.06 10.90
C ARG A 87 4.97 -6.16 11.84
N ARG A 88 4.76 -5.84 13.11
CA ARG A 88 4.25 -6.79 14.11
C ARG A 88 2.80 -7.19 13.79
N CYS A 89 1.93 -6.25 13.46
CA CYS A 89 0.55 -6.52 13.04
C CYS A 89 0.50 -7.42 11.80
N LEU A 90 1.36 -7.18 10.81
CA LEU A 90 1.46 -8.05 9.62
C LEU A 90 1.78 -9.50 10.00
N ARG A 91 2.66 -9.73 10.99
CA ARG A 91 2.97 -11.07 11.49
C ARG A 91 1.76 -11.70 12.18
N GLU A 92 1.06 -10.96 13.02
CA GLU A 92 -0.14 -11.42 13.75
C GLU A 92 -1.30 -11.75 12.80
N LEU A 93 -1.41 -11.02 11.68
CA LEU A 93 -2.38 -11.26 10.62
C LEU A 93 -1.98 -12.40 9.66
N GLY A 94 -0.90 -13.13 9.96
CA GLY A 94 -0.47 -14.28 9.17
C GLY A 94 0.17 -13.92 7.83
N VAL A 95 0.59 -12.67 7.63
CA VAL A 95 1.28 -12.27 6.40
C VAL A 95 2.65 -12.96 6.35
N SER A 96 2.93 -13.61 5.21
CA SER A 96 4.19 -14.34 4.99
C SER A 96 5.41 -13.45 5.23
N ALA A 97 6.50 -14.05 5.73
CA ALA A 97 7.69 -13.29 6.09
C ALA A 97 8.24 -12.42 4.95
N PRO A 98 8.38 -12.89 3.69
CA PRO A 98 8.89 -12.06 2.61
C PRO A 98 7.99 -10.85 2.34
N ARG A 99 6.66 -11.05 2.26
CA ARG A 99 5.70 -9.96 2.03
C ARG A 99 5.75 -8.94 3.15
N ARG A 100 5.77 -9.40 4.41
CA ARG A 100 5.88 -8.54 5.59
C ARG A 100 7.14 -7.69 5.56
N TRP A 101 8.29 -8.27 5.20
CA TRP A 101 9.55 -7.53 5.11
C TRP A 101 9.53 -6.52 3.97
N MET A 102 9.01 -6.87 2.79
CA MET A 102 8.87 -5.92 1.67
C MET A 102 7.96 -4.74 2.04
N MET A 103 6.79 -5.01 2.60
CA MET A 103 5.86 -3.96 3.04
C MET A 103 6.49 -3.05 4.10
N TRP A 104 7.17 -3.65 5.09
CA TRP A 104 7.89 -2.88 6.10
C TRP A 104 9.04 -2.05 5.52
N THR A 105 9.80 -2.59 4.56
CA THR A 105 10.87 -1.84 3.91
C THR A 105 10.34 -0.64 3.13
N ALA A 106 9.17 -0.77 2.49
CA ALA A 106 8.56 0.31 1.73
C ALA A 106 8.12 1.47 2.64
N VAL A 107 7.38 1.20 3.72
CA VAL A 107 6.96 2.25 4.67
C VAL A 107 8.16 2.90 5.36
N ARG A 108 9.18 2.10 5.70
CA ARG A 108 10.43 2.59 6.30
C ARG A 108 11.25 3.48 5.36
N ALA A 109 11.20 3.20 4.05
CA ALA A 109 11.82 4.06 3.04
C ALA A 109 11.11 5.42 2.97
N ALA A 110 9.77 5.40 2.95
CA ALA A 110 8.94 6.60 2.88
C ALA A 110 9.13 7.50 4.12
N SER A 111 9.35 6.92 5.30
CA SER A 111 9.63 7.67 6.54
C SER A 111 11.04 8.27 6.61
N ARG A 112 11.88 8.11 5.57
CA ARG A 112 13.26 8.63 5.43
C ARG A 112 14.21 8.20 6.56
N LEU A 113 13.98 7.03 7.16
CA LEU A 113 14.80 6.49 8.26
C LEU A 113 14.97 7.46 9.46
N ARG A 114 14.06 8.43 9.66
CA ARG A 114 14.20 9.43 10.72
C ARG A 114 14.23 8.75 12.10
N GLY A 115 15.29 9.03 12.86
CA GLY A 115 15.49 8.46 14.21
C GLY A 115 15.94 6.99 14.24
N ALA A 116 16.29 6.39 13.09
CA ALA A 116 16.80 5.01 13.06
C ALA A 116 18.26 4.94 13.52
N SER A 117 18.59 3.92 14.32
CA SER A 117 19.98 3.61 14.66
C SER A 117 20.76 3.12 13.43
N LEU A 118 22.08 3.31 13.41
CA LEU A 118 22.94 2.84 12.31
C LEU A 118 22.77 1.34 12.03
N ALA A 119 22.65 0.52 13.09
CA ALA A 119 22.40 -0.91 12.95
C ALA A 119 21.04 -1.22 12.28
N ALA A 120 20.00 -0.46 12.61
CA ALA A 120 18.69 -0.60 11.97
C ALA A 120 18.72 -0.19 10.49
N VAL A 121 19.48 0.86 10.16
CA VAL A 121 19.70 1.31 8.78
C VAL A 121 20.43 0.22 7.98
N VAL A 122 21.54 -0.32 8.51
CA VAL A 122 22.29 -1.40 7.85
C VAL A 122 21.39 -2.63 7.63
N GLY A 123 20.66 -3.06 8.66
CA GLY A 123 19.73 -4.18 8.54
C GLY A 123 18.63 -3.94 7.51
N TRP A 124 18.11 -2.71 7.42
CA TRP A 124 17.12 -2.35 6.40
C TRP A 124 17.72 -2.36 4.99
N VAL A 125 18.92 -1.82 4.78
CA VAL A 125 19.61 -1.82 3.47
C VAL A 125 19.84 -3.24 2.95
N LEU A 126 20.26 -4.15 3.83
CA LEU A 126 20.48 -5.57 3.49
C LEU A 126 19.23 -6.27 2.96
N ILE A 127 18.04 -5.80 3.33
CA ILE A 127 16.76 -6.36 2.87
C ILE A 127 16.22 -5.57 1.67
N ALA A 128 16.35 -4.24 1.70
CA ALA A 128 15.83 -3.35 0.68
C ALA A 128 16.51 -3.57 -0.67
N VAL A 129 17.85 -3.67 -0.71
CA VAL A 129 18.60 -3.79 -1.97
C VAL A 129 18.26 -5.08 -2.73
N PRO A 130 18.29 -6.28 -2.11
CA PRO A 130 17.88 -7.51 -2.79
C PRO A 130 16.39 -7.49 -3.19
N SER A 131 15.53 -6.92 -2.35
CA SER A 131 14.10 -6.81 -2.66
C SER A 131 13.86 -5.94 -3.89
N ILE A 132 14.54 -4.79 -4.00
CA ILE A 132 14.45 -3.91 -5.16
C ILE A 132 14.96 -4.63 -6.41
N ALA A 133 16.10 -5.30 -6.33
CA ALA A 133 16.65 -6.06 -7.46
C ALA A 133 15.69 -7.18 -7.92
N PHE A 134 15.11 -7.91 -6.97
CA PHE A 134 14.11 -8.95 -7.26
C PHE A 134 12.84 -8.39 -7.90
N LEU A 135 12.34 -7.26 -7.40
CA LEU A 135 11.11 -6.63 -7.91
C LEU A 135 11.31 -5.91 -9.24
N ALA A 136 12.52 -5.48 -9.57
CA ALA A 136 12.80 -4.75 -10.80
C ALA A 136 12.40 -5.56 -12.04
N VAL A 137 12.73 -6.85 -12.08
CA VAL A 137 12.44 -7.73 -13.23
C VAL A 137 10.94 -7.81 -13.54
N PRO A 138 10.05 -8.26 -12.63
CA PRO A 138 8.62 -8.33 -12.93
C PRO A 138 8.00 -6.95 -13.15
N VAL A 139 8.47 -5.90 -12.47
CA VAL A 139 7.98 -4.53 -12.70
C VAL A 139 8.29 -4.08 -14.13
N ILE A 140 9.52 -4.29 -14.62
CA ILE A 140 9.90 -3.95 -15.99
C ILE A 140 9.05 -4.72 -16.99
N VAL A 141 8.86 -6.03 -16.78
CA VAL A 141 8.03 -6.87 -17.66
C VAL A 141 6.60 -6.34 -17.73
N VAL A 142 5.94 -6.14 -16.59
CA VAL A 142 4.58 -5.58 -16.54
C VAL A 142 4.52 -4.21 -17.22
N GLN A 143 5.52 -3.36 -16.99
CA GLN A 143 5.55 -2.02 -17.57
C GLN A 143 5.64 -2.04 -19.09
N VAL A 144 6.44 -2.96 -19.66
CA VAL A 144 6.53 -3.18 -21.11
C VAL A 144 5.18 -3.62 -21.66
N PHE A 145 4.50 -4.57 -21.03
CA PHE A 145 3.18 -5.03 -21.48
C PHE A 145 2.11 -3.93 -21.41
N LEU A 146 2.12 -3.09 -20.36
CA LEU A 146 1.22 -1.94 -20.27
C LEU A 146 1.44 -0.92 -21.39
N VAL A 147 2.70 -0.67 -21.78
CA VAL A 147 3.02 0.23 -22.89
C VAL A 147 2.57 -0.37 -24.22
N LEU A 148 2.83 -1.66 -24.45
CA LEU A 148 2.37 -2.35 -25.66
C LEU A 148 0.85 -2.31 -25.78
N PHE A 149 0.13 -2.55 -24.69
CA PHE A 149 -1.32 -2.47 -24.66
C PHE A 149 -1.82 -1.05 -24.98
N TRP A 150 -1.22 -0.03 -24.36
CA TRP A 150 -1.55 1.36 -24.66
C TRP A 150 -1.31 1.73 -26.14
N LEU A 151 -0.24 1.23 -26.77
CA LEU A 151 0.00 1.43 -28.21
C LEU A 151 -1.11 0.81 -29.06
N VAL A 152 -1.60 -0.38 -28.69
CA VAL A 152 -2.75 -1.02 -29.37
C VAL A 152 -4.01 -0.16 -29.19
N GLU A 153 -4.30 0.30 -27.98
CA GLU A 153 -5.43 1.21 -27.71
C GLU A 153 -5.33 2.48 -28.56
N LEU A 154 -4.13 3.07 -28.67
CA LEU A 154 -3.89 4.27 -29.46
C LEU A 154 -4.11 4.05 -30.96
N VAL A 155 -3.67 2.91 -31.50
CA VAL A 155 -3.89 2.55 -32.90
C VAL A 155 -5.37 2.32 -33.17
N CYS A 156 -6.07 1.56 -32.31
CA CYS A 156 -7.50 1.33 -32.42
C CYS A 156 -8.29 2.66 -32.35
N TRP A 157 -7.92 3.56 -31.45
CA TRP A 157 -8.50 4.91 -31.37
C TRP A 157 -8.25 5.71 -32.65
N GLY A 158 -7.04 5.66 -33.20
CA GLY A 158 -6.69 6.34 -34.45
C GLY A 158 -7.52 5.84 -35.64
N ILE A 159 -7.67 4.52 -35.78
CA ILE A 159 -8.53 3.90 -36.78
C ILE A 159 -9.98 4.32 -36.56
N ALA A 160 -10.50 4.17 -35.33
CA ALA A 160 -11.88 4.53 -35.00
C ALA A 160 -12.18 6.00 -35.28
N ARG A 161 -11.23 6.92 -35.04
CA ARG A 161 -11.36 8.35 -35.32
C ARG A 161 -11.44 8.68 -36.81
N VAL A 162 -10.82 7.87 -37.67
CA VAL A 162 -10.93 8.03 -39.13
C VAL A 162 -12.32 7.62 -39.61
N PHE A 163 -12.87 6.52 -39.07
CA PHE A 163 -14.16 5.98 -39.50
C PHE A 163 -15.36 6.52 -38.73
N SER A 164 -15.15 7.13 -37.56
CA SER A 164 -16.18 7.61 -36.65
C SER A 164 -15.88 9.06 -36.27
N ARG A 165 -16.86 9.97 -36.39
CA ARG A 165 -16.75 11.36 -35.90
C ARG A 165 -16.89 11.46 -34.37
N THR A 166 -16.24 10.57 -33.64
CA THR A 166 -16.25 10.54 -32.17
C THR A 166 -15.27 11.57 -31.62
N ALA A 167 -15.74 12.41 -30.70
CA ALA A 167 -14.95 13.46 -30.03
C ALA A 167 -14.12 12.95 -28.84
N THR A 168 -13.95 11.64 -28.69
CA THR A 168 -13.23 11.05 -27.55
C THR A 168 -11.74 11.38 -27.59
N PRO A 169 -11.16 11.85 -26.46
CA PRO A 169 -9.72 12.12 -26.37
C PRO A 169 -8.90 10.83 -26.53
N PRO A 170 -7.62 10.93 -26.92
CA PRO A 170 -6.74 9.77 -27.05
C PRO A 170 -6.55 9.08 -25.69
N PRO A 171 -6.36 7.74 -25.68
CA PRO A 171 -6.12 7.00 -24.44
C PRO A 171 -4.79 7.42 -23.80
N GLU A 172 -4.76 7.53 -22.47
CA GLU A 172 -3.56 7.86 -21.71
C GLU A 172 -2.80 6.61 -21.25
N PRO A 173 -1.46 6.66 -21.11
CA PRO A 173 -0.68 5.53 -20.63
C PRO A 173 -1.03 5.19 -19.17
N GLN A 174 -1.43 3.95 -18.91
CA GLN A 174 -1.76 3.47 -17.56
C GLN A 174 -0.51 3.23 -16.66
N MET A 175 0.60 3.92 -16.93
CA MET A 175 1.91 3.72 -16.30
C MET A 175 2.05 4.41 -14.93
N LYS A 176 1.21 5.41 -14.66
CA LYS A 176 1.19 6.15 -13.39
C LYS A 176 0.05 5.64 -12.52
N THR A 177 0.30 5.57 -11.22
CA THR A 177 -0.75 5.32 -10.23
C THR A 177 -1.44 6.65 -9.95
N ALA A 178 -2.75 6.57 -9.72
CA ALA A 178 -3.58 7.65 -9.17
C ALA A 178 -2.97 8.29 -7.93
#